data_AF-A0A2N9L3V4-F1
#
_entry.id   AF-A0A2N9L3V4-F1
#
_cell.length_a   1.000
_cell.length_b   1.000
_cell.length_c   1.000
_cell.angle_alpha   90.00
_cell.angle_beta   90.00
_cell.angle_gamma   90.00
#
_symmetry.space_group_name_H-M   'P 1'
#
loop_
_entity.id
_entity.type
_entity.pdbx_description
1 polymer ?
#
loop_
_entity_poly.entity_id
_entity_poly.type
_entity_poly.pdbx_seq_one_letter_code
_entity_poly.pdbx_strand_id
1 'polypeptide(L)'
;MSDSPAYSGQMKDELIFKIQRVLSQRITQEMQVVYLLVELRKLMDREAYQDSVLRMFCNWVVHTKLERRAEGSEIILTEFDEIMTGLLERNAGTTHFEHLSLDKFREALARCFDAFNLSAPFIREDGEYVKFVRLYSSVVGECPIVFSASKIPLKHVEQIELQGFCEGILVNELPVPQWRITLKDGKTMNWGFHMG
;
A
#
# COMPACT_ATOMS: atom_id res chain seq x y z
N MET A 1 9.68 8.97 -32.67
CA MET A 1 8.38 9.65 -32.46
C MET A 1 8.58 10.55 -31.25
N SER A 2 8.61 11.85 -31.48
CA SER A 2 8.87 12.88 -30.48
C SER A 2 7.56 13.27 -29.81
N ASP A 3 7.40 12.96 -28.52
CA ASP A 3 6.33 13.54 -27.71
C ASP A 3 6.48 15.06 -27.66
N SER A 4 5.45 15.78 -28.08
CA SER A 4 5.44 17.23 -28.10
C SER A 4 5.19 17.77 -26.67
N PRO A 5 5.97 18.75 -26.18
CA PRO A 5 5.84 19.29 -24.81
C PRO A 5 4.44 19.82 -24.45
N ALA A 6 3.65 20.22 -25.44
CA ALA A 6 2.30 20.74 -25.23
C ALA A 6 1.29 19.63 -24.84
N TYR A 7 1.41 18.45 -25.45
CA TYR A 7 0.58 17.29 -25.08
C TYR A 7 1.00 16.70 -23.72
N SER A 8 2.29 16.87 -23.35
CA SER A 8 2.77 16.43 -22.04
C SER A 8 2.34 17.36 -20.89
N GLY A 9 2.03 18.63 -21.13
CA GLY A 9 1.37 19.49 -20.14
C GLY A 9 -0.10 19.08 -19.90
N GLN A 10 -0.86 18.89 -20.99
CA GLN A 10 -2.30 18.71 -20.94
C GLN A 10 -2.75 17.48 -20.12
N MET A 11 -2.08 16.33 -20.27
CA MET A 11 -2.46 15.13 -19.51
C MET A 11 -2.03 15.18 -18.04
N LYS A 12 -1.01 15.98 -17.66
CA LYS A 12 -0.69 16.21 -16.24
C LYS A 12 -1.82 17.00 -15.58
N ASP A 13 -2.23 18.08 -16.21
CA ASP A 13 -3.31 18.94 -15.71
C ASP A 13 -4.64 18.18 -15.61
N GLU A 14 -4.91 17.30 -16.57
CA GLU A 14 -6.09 16.43 -16.53
C GLU A 14 -6.05 15.43 -15.36
N LEU A 15 -4.90 14.81 -15.09
CA LEU A 15 -4.73 13.92 -13.93
C LEU A 15 -4.93 14.68 -12.61
N ILE A 16 -4.30 15.86 -12.47
CA ILE A 16 -4.47 16.72 -11.29
C ILE A 16 -5.93 17.12 -11.12
N PHE A 17 -6.62 17.50 -12.20
CA PHE A 17 -8.03 17.84 -12.17
C PHE A 17 -8.91 16.67 -11.71
N LYS A 18 -8.67 15.46 -12.25
CA LYS A 18 -9.40 14.24 -11.86
C LYS A 18 -9.19 13.89 -10.40
N ILE A 19 -7.95 13.94 -9.93
CA ILE A 19 -7.59 13.67 -8.54
C ILE A 19 -8.26 14.72 -7.63
N GLN A 20 -8.11 16.01 -7.94
CA GLN A 20 -8.70 17.08 -7.14
C GLN A 20 -10.23 17.00 -7.07
N ARG A 21 -10.89 16.55 -8.14
CA ARG A 21 -12.35 16.33 -8.15
C ARG A 21 -12.79 15.24 -7.17
N VAL A 22 -11.98 14.20 -6.99
CA VAL A 22 -12.25 13.15 -6.00
C VAL A 22 -11.99 13.69 -4.60
N LEU A 23 -10.88 14.40 -4.41
CA LEU A 23 -10.47 14.96 -3.12
C LEU A 23 -11.37 16.08 -2.62
N SER A 24 -12.05 16.81 -3.52
CA SER A 24 -13.03 17.84 -3.15
C SER A 24 -14.38 17.26 -2.70
N GLN A 25 -14.56 15.96 -2.90
CA GLN A 25 -15.72 15.21 -2.43
C GLN A 25 -15.35 14.41 -1.20
N ARG A 26 -16.35 14.11 -0.36
CA ARG A 26 -16.14 13.15 0.73
C ARG A 26 -15.92 11.76 0.13
N ILE A 27 -14.88 11.08 0.58
CA ILE A 27 -14.61 9.69 0.20
C ILE A 27 -15.47 8.78 1.09
N THR A 28 -16.49 8.17 0.51
CA THR A 28 -17.45 7.31 1.23
C THR A 28 -17.62 5.93 0.62
N GLN A 29 -17.04 5.67 -0.55
CA GLN A 29 -17.18 4.42 -1.29
C GLN A 29 -15.82 3.90 -1.76
N GLU A 30 -15.69 2.57 -1.82
CA GLU A 30 -14.50 1.86 -2.28
C GLU A 30 -14.07 2.31 -3.69
N MET A 31 -15.02 2.50 -4.60
CA MET A 31 -14.72 2.96 -5.97
C MET A 31 -13.96 4.29 -6.00
N GLN A 32 -14.20 5.18 -5.03
CA GLN A 32 -13.49 6.46 -4.94
C GLN A 32 -12.04 6.26 -4.51
N VAL A 33 -11.79 5.32 -3.58
CA VAL A 33 -10.44 4.95 -3.14
C VAL A 33 -9.65 4.33 -4.29
N VAL A 34 -10.23 3.34 -4.97
CA VAL A 34 -9.60 2.70 -6.14
C VAL A 34 -9.28 3.74 -7.21
N TYR A 35 -10.26 4.57 -7.57
CA TYR A 35 -10.06 5.59 -8.59
C TYR A 35 -8.98 6.60 -8.19
N LEU A 36 -8.97 7.07 -6.93
CA LEU A 36 -7.93 7.98 -6.42
C LEU A 36 -6.53 7.38 -6.56
N LEU A 37 -6.34 6.15 -6.09
CA LEU A 37 -5.02 5.51 -6.08
C LEU A 37 -4.54 5.16 -7.50
N VAL A 38 -5.45 4.80 -8.40
CA VAL A 38 -5.13 4.62 -9.82
C VAL A 38 -4.67 5.91 -10.48
N GLU A 39 -5.39 7.02 -10.29
CA GLU A 39 -5.01 8.30 -10.87
C GLU A 39 -3.71 8.84 -10.25
N LEU A 40 -3.49 8.64 -8.95
CA LEU A 40 -2.21 8.96 -8.30
C LEU A 40 -1.06 8.14 -8.89
N ARG A 41 -1.24 6.83 -9.10
CA ARG A 41 -0.23 5.97 -9.74
C ARG A 41 0.17 6.50 -11.11
N LYS A 42 -0.81 6.88 -11.93
CA LYS A 42 -0.59 7.47 -13.27
C LYS A 42 0.18 8.78 -13.18
N LEU A 43 -0.20 9.66 -12.26
CA LEU A 43 0.48 10.95 -12.04
C LEU A 43 1.93 10.72 -11.60
N MET A 44 2.16 9.79 -10.67
CA MET A 44 3.50 9.45 -10.21
C MET A 44 4.39 8.89 -11.33
N ASP A 45 3.86 7.99 -12.17
CA ASP A 45 4.61 7.43 -13.30
C ASP A 45 4.95 8.48 -14.35
N ARG A 46 4.00 9.36 -14.66
CA ARG A 46 4.19 10.45 -15.61
C ARG A 46 5.28 11.42 -15.16
N GLU A 47 5.22 11.83 -13.90
CA GLU A 47 6.10 12.86 -13.34
C GLU A 47 7.38 12.27 -12.73
N ALA A 48 7.62 10.98 -12.96
CA ALA A 48 8.73 10.21 -12.39
C ALA A 48 8.86 10.35 -10.85
N TYR A 49 7.75 10.61 -10.16
CA TYR A 49 7.72 10.79 -8.71
C TYR A 49 7.98 9.45 -8.01
N GLN A 50 8.99 9.45 -7.13
CA GLN A 50 9.44 8.26 -6.41
C GLN A 50 9.02 8.34 -4.95
N ASP A 51 8.04 7.51 -4.59
CA ASP A 51 7.70 7.17 -3.21
C ASP A 51 7.31 5.69 -3.20
N SER A 52 8.14 4.85 -2.58
CA SER A 52 7.99 3.39 -2.60
C SER A 52 6.77 2.94 -1.81
N VAL A 53 6.50 3.60 -0.68
CA VAL A 53 5.34 3.33 0.19
C VAL A 53 4.06 3.59 -0.59
N LEU A 54 3.86 4.81 -1.10
CA LEU A 54 2.65 5.15 -1.84
C LEU A 54 2.47 4.26 -3.08
N ARG A 55 3.56 3.96 -3.78
CA ARG A 55 3.52 3.09 -4.96
C ARG A 55 3.03 1.69 -4.62
N MET A 56 3.48 1.13 -3.49
CA MET A 56 3.02 -0.17 -3.00
C MET A 56 1.51 -0.16 -2.72
N PHE A 57 1.01 0.82 -1.97
CA PHE A 57 -0.44 0.98 -1.69
C PHE A 57 -1.26 1.15 -2.98
N CYS A 58 -0.78 1.96 -3.93
CA CYS A 58 -1.45 2.16 -5.21
C CYS A 58 -1.48 0.91 -6.11
N ASN A 59 -0.41 0.10 -6.08
CA ASN A 59 -0.36 -1.15 -6.83
C ASN A 59 -1.34 -2.18 -6.24
N TRP A 60 -1.46 -2.23 -4.91
CA TRP A 60 -2.29 -3.22 -4.22
C TRP A 60 -3.75 -3.19 -4.70
N VAL A 61 -4.34 -2.00 -4.84
CA VAL A 61 -5.77 -1.88 -5.18
C VAL A 61 -6.15 -2.33 -6.58
N VAL A 62 -5.19 -2.57 -7.48
CA VAL A 62 -5.44 -2.99 -8.87
C VAL A 62 -4.85 -4.33 -9.24
N HIS A 63 -4.08 -4.94 -8.34
CA HIS A 63 -3.40 -6.19 -8.60
C HIS A 63 -3.94 -7.29 -7.69
N THR A 64 -4.54 -8.32 -8.28
CA THR A 64 -4.90 -9.55 -7.56
C THR A 64 -3.67 -10.39 -7.21
N LYS A 65 -2.51 -10.08 -7.81
CA LYS A 65 -1.21 -10.68 -7.49
C LYS A 65 -0.09 -9.70 -7.82
N LEU A 66 0.90 -9.54 -6.92
CA LEU A 66 2.12 -8.76 -7.16
C LEU A 66 3.27 -9.73 -7.44
N GLU A 67 3.21 -10.38 -8.61
CA GLU A 67 4.23 -11.34 -9.06
C GLU A 67 5.44 -10.65 -9.69
N ARG A 68 5.34 -9.36 -10.04
CA ARG A 68 6.39 -8.64 -10.75
C ARG A 68 7.24 -7.81 -9.80
N ARG A 69 8.55 -8.03 -9.89
CA ARG A 69 9.63 -7.40 -9.10
C ARG A 69 9.57 -5.86 -9.02
N ALA A 70 8.96 -5.19 -9.99
CA ALA A 70 8.87 -3.73 -10.05
C ALA A 70 7.72 -3.15 -9.20
N GLU A 71 6.89 -3.99 -8.57
CA GLU A 71 5.62 -3.58 -7.98
C GLU A 71 5.65 -3.50 -6.44
N GLY A 72 6.83 -3.59 -5.82
CA GLY A 72 7.03 -3.45 -4.36
C GLY A 72 7.09 -4.78 -3.59
N SER A 73 6.97 -5.92 -4.27
CA SER A 73 6.99 -7.26 -3.65
C SER A 73 8.28 -7.57 -2.88
N GLU A 74 9.42 -7.13 -3.42
CA GLU A 74 10.75 -7.37 -2.83
C GLU A 74 10.88 -6.69 -1.46
N ILE A 75 10.35 -5.47 -1.33
CA ILE A 75 10.46 -4.68 -0.10
C ILE A 75 9.66 -5.32 1.02
N ILE A 76 8.39 -5.66 0.76
CA ILE A 76 7.53 -6.32 1.75
C ILE A 76 8.13 -7.68 2.15
N LEU A 77 8.55 -8.49 1.17
CA LEU A 77 9.18 -9.78 1.46
C LEU A 77 10.43 -9.65 2.34
N THR A 78 11.23 -8.60 2.11
CA THR A 78 12.43 -8.31 2.91
C THR A 78 12.05 -7.93 4.33
N GLU A 79 11.06 -7.05 4.54
CA GLU A 79 10.59 -6.69 5.88
C GLU A 79 10.08 -7.91 6.66
N PHE A 80 9.28 -8.77 6.03
CA PHE A 80 8.82 -10.01 6.67
C PHE A 80 10.01 -10.91 7.03
N ASP A 81 11.00 -11.04 6.17
CA ASP A 81 12.18 -11.86 6.42
C ASP A 81 13.06 -11.34 7.56
N GLU A 82 13.23 -10.02 7.65
CA GLU A 82 13.93 -9.35 8.75
C GLU A 82 13.21 -9.56 10.09
N ILE A 83 11.89 -9.43 10.09
CA ILE A 83 11.07 -9.68 11.27
C ILE A 83 11.13 -11.15 11.69
N MET A 84 11.04 -12.09 10.74
CA MET A 84 11.18 -13.52 11.02
C MET A 84 12.58 -13.84 11.56
N THR A 85 13.62 -13.18 11.06
CA THR A 85 14.98 -13.29 11.61
C THR A 85 15.02 -12.81 13.06
N GLY A 86 14.38 -11.68 13.37
CA GLY A 86 14.28 -11.16 14.74
C GLY A 86 13.57 -12.11 15.70
N LEU A 87 12.45 -12.70 15.27
CA LEU A 87 11.64 -13.62 16.07
C LEU A 87 12.32 -14.97 16.28
N LEU A 88 12.83 -15.59 15.20
CA LEU A 88 13.36 -16.95 15.25
C LEU A 88 14.77 -17.02 15.85
N GLU A 89 15.57 -15.95 15.73
CA GLU A 89 16.99 -15.99 16.10
C GLU A 89 17.36 -15.05 17.24
N ARG A 90 16.65 -13.93 17.39
CA ARG A 90 17.04 -12.86 18.33
C ARG A 90 16.09 -12.69 19.50
N ASN A 91 15.00 -13.46 19.54
CA ASN A 91 13.93 -13.34 20.53
C ASN A 91 13.44 -11.88 20.68
N ALA A 92 13.47 -11.11 19.59
CA ALA A 92 13.07 -9.71 19.56
C ALA A 92 11.54 -9.62 19.36
N GLY A 93 10.84 -8.97 20.28
CA GLY A 93 9.36 -8.93 20.31
C GLY A 93 8.70 -7.82 19.48
N THR A 94 9.46 -6.96 18.81
CA THR A 94 8.90 -5.81 18.07
C THR A 94 8.72 -6.12 16.59
N THR A 95 7.50 -5.89 16.11
CA THR A 95 7.04 -6.09 14.74
C THR A 95 6.60 -4.74 14.18
N HIS A 96 7.54 -4.00 13.60
CA HIS A 96 7.23 -2.75 12.92
C HIS A 96 7.47 -2.92 11.43
N PHE A 97 6.44 -2.66 10.64
CA PHE A 97 6.49 -2.69 9.19
C PHE A 97 6.51 -1.24 8.69
N GLU A 98 7.56 -0.82 8.01
CA GLU A 98 7.65 0.54 7.47
C GLU A 98 6.76 0.67 6.24
N HIS A 99 6.74 -0.34 5.37
CA HIS A 99 6.05 -0.26 4.10
C HIS A 99 4.57 -0.66 4.19
N LEU A 100 4.17 -1.45 5.18
CA LEU A 100 2.76 -1.79 5.43
C LEU A 100 2.06 -0.87 6.45
N SER A 101 2.75 0.15 6.97
CA SER A 101 2.16 1.07 7.95
C SER A 101 1.15 2.02 7.30
N LEU A 102 -0.02 2.14 7.93
CA LEU A 102 -1.10 3.04 7.54
C LEU A 102 -0.73 4.49 7.92
N ASP A 103 -0.02 4.71 9.01
CA ASP A 103 0.60 6.01 9.29
C ASP A 103 1.60 6.41 8.20
N LYS A 104 2.47 5.48 7.77
CA LYS A 104 3.40 5.73 6.65
C LYS A 104 2.67 5.96 5.34
N PHE A 105 1.54 5.29 5.12
CA PHE A 105 0.68 5.59 3.99
C PHE A 105 0.12 7.01 4.04
N ARG A 106 -0.35 7.46 5.22
CA ARG A 106 -0.82 8.84 5.45
C ARG A 106 0.26 9.86 5.14
N GLU A 107 1.46 9.65 5.66
CA GLU A 107 2.61 10.51 5.42
C GLU A 107 2.96 10.57 3.92
N ALA A 108 2.95 9.43 3.24
CA ALA A 108 3.25 9.34 1.80
C ALA A 108 2.19 10.04 0.94
N LEU A 109 0.91 9.89 1.28
CA LEU A 109 -0.18 10.64 0.64
C LEU A 109 0.00 12.14 0.84
N ALA A 110 0.29 12.59 2.07
CA ALA A 110 0.52 14.00 2.37
C ALA A 110 1.67 14.59 1.52
N ARG A 111 2.81 13.90 1.48
CA ARG A 111 3.96 14.32 0.64
C ARG A 111 3.61 14.41 -0.83
N CYS A 112 2.86 13.45 -1.35
CA CYS A 112 2.43 13.42 -2.75
C CYS A 112 1.46 14.57 -3.06
N PHE A 113 0.47 14.80 -2.18
CA PHE A 113 -0.48 15.90 -2.35
C PHE A 113 0.20 17.26 -2.30
N ASP A 114 1.12 17.46 -1.36
CA ASP A 114 1.90 18.70 -1.29
C ASP A 114 2.77 18.89 -2.55
N ALA A 115 3.44 17.83 -3.03
CA ALA A 115 4.27 17.89 -4.24
C ALA A 115 3.50 18.28 -5.51
N PHE A 116 2.21 17.92 -5.59
CA PHE A 116 1.35 18.22 -6.73
C PHE A 116 0.33 19.35 -6.47
N ASN A 117 0.45 20.06 -5.33
CA ASN A 117 -0.47 21.13 -4.91
C ASN A 117 -1.95 20.69 -4.86
N LEU A 118 -2.20 19.47 -4.41
CA LEU A 118 -3.55 18.92 -4.25
C LEU A 118 -4.10 19.23 -2.85
N SER A 119 -5.35 19.69 -2.79
CA SER A 119 -6.05 19.91 -1.53
C SER A 119 -6.78 18.64 -1.09
N ALA A 120 -6.35 18.07 0.03
CA ALA A 120 -6.90 16.84 0.62
C ALA A 120 -7.15 17.00 2.14
N PRO A 121 -8.21 17.70 2.58
CA PRO A 121 -8.47 17.94 4.00
C PRO A 121 -8.57 16.67 4.85
N PHE A 122 -9.10 15.57 4.27
CA PHE A 122 -9.29 14.30 4.98
C PHE A 122 -8.00 13.70 5.53
N ILE A 123 -6.83 14.01 4.95
CA ILE A 123 -5.53 13.54 5.46
C ILE A 123 -5.20 14.17 6.81
N ARG A 124 -5.74 15.34 7.15
CA ARG A 124 -5.45 16.02 8.43
C ARG A 124 -6.46 15.69 9.52
N GLU A 125 -7.60 15.12 9.15
CA GLU A 125 -8.68 14.77 10.06
C GLU A 125 -8.67 13.26 10.34
N ASP A 126 -8.29 12.86 11.55
CA ASP A 126 -8.11 11.45 11.91
C ASP A 126 -9.35 10.59 11.62
N GLY A 127 -10.55 11.10 11.92
CA GLY A 127 -11.79 10.37 11.68
C GLY A 127 -12.10 10.14 10.19
N GLU A 128 -11.77 11.08 9.32
CA GLU A 128 -11.96 10.91 7.87
C GLU A 128 -10.83 10.05 7.26
N TYR A 129 -9.60 10.16 7.79
CA TYR A 129 -8.51 9.28 7.41
C TYR A 129 -8.79 7.82 7.77
N VAL A 130 -9.28 7.55 8.99
CA VAL A 130 -9.68 6.19 9.41
C VAL A 130 -10.76 5.63 8.50
N LYS A 131 -11.75 6.43 8.09
CA LYS A 131 -12.78 5.99 7.12
C LYS A 131 -12.17 5.66 5.76
N PHE A 132 -11.27 6.50 5.26
CA PHE A 132 -10.54 6.24 4.03
C PHE A 132 -9.77 4.92 4.11
N VAL A 133 -9.05 4.67 5.20
CA VAL A 133 -8.28 3.44 5.37
C VAL A 133 -9.18 2.23 5.51
N ARG A 134 -10.32 2.31 6.20
CA ARG A 134 -11.29 1.21 6.24
C ARG A 134 -11.79 0.82 4.84
N LEU A 135 -12.10 1.81 4.00
CA LEU A 135 -12.47 1.57 2.61
C LEU A 135 -11.32 0.95 1.82
N TYR A 136 -10.09 1.45 2.00
CA TYR A 136 -8.90 0.86 1.40
C TYR A 136 -8.71 -0.61 1.82
N SER A 137 -8.78 -0.89 3.13
CA SER A 137 -8.65 -2.25 3.68
C SER A 137 -9.72 -3.18 3.13
N SER A 138 -10.96 -2.69 2.98
CA SER A 138 -12.04 -3.48 2.35
C SER A 138 -11.67 -3.88 0.92
N VAL A 139 -11.24 -2.93 0.09
CA VAL A 139 -10.79 -3.18 -1.29
C VAL A 139 -9.68 -4.23 -1.36
N VAL A 140 -8.64 -4.08 -0.53
CA VAL A 140 -7.48 -4.99 -0.60
C VAL A 140 -7.71 -6.32 0.12
N GLY A 141 -8.69 -6.39 1.01
CA GLY A 141 -9.07 -7.61 1.72
C GLY A 141 -9.79 -8.62 0.83
N GLU A 142 -10.52 -8.15 -0.17
CA GLU A 142 -11.20 -9.00 -1.16
C GLU A 142 -10.23 -9.58 -2.21
N CYS A 143 -9.01 -9.04 -2.30
CA CYS A 143 -8.00 -9.44 -3.26
C CYS A 143 -6.75 -9.97 -2.53
N PRO A 144 -6.71 -11.26 -2.14
CA PRO A 144 -5.56 -11.84 -1.46
C PRO A 144 -4.32 -11.75 -2.36
N ILE A 145 -3.30 -11.01 -1.92
CA ILE A 145 -2.05 -10.88 -2.66
C ILE A 145 -1.06 -11.90 -2.16
N VAL A 146 -0.53 -12.68 -3.10
CA VAL A 146 0.63 -13.54 -2.91
C VAL A 146 1.88 -12.79 -3.34
N PHE A 147 2.88 -12.75 -2.45
CA PHE A 147 4.23 -12.28 -2.75
C PHE A 147 5.17 -13.48 -2.62
N SER A 148 5.83 -13.85 -3.72
CA SER A 148 6.73 -15.02 -3.77
C SER A 148 8.01 -14.78 -4.59
N ALA A 149 8.18 -13.57 -5.14
CA ALA A 149 9.32 -13.23 -5.98
C ALA A 149 10.17 -12.12 -5.34
N SER A 150 11.38 -12.48 -4.92
CA SER A 150 12.43 -11.56 -4.48
C SER A 150 13.72 -11.79 -5.27
N LYS A 151 14.46 -10.73 -5.63
CA LYS A 151 15.85 -10.86 -6.14
C LYS A 151 16.86 -11.02 -5.01
N ILE A 152 16.52 -10.53 -3.83
CA ILE A 152 17.36 -10.62 -2.64
C ILE A 152 17.16 -12.02 -2.04
N PRO A 153 18.25 -12.76 -1.77
CA PRO A 153 18.15 -14.01 -1.03
C PRO A 153 17.57 -13.77 0.36
N LEU A 154 16.31 -14.16 0.55
CA LEU A 154 15.65 -14.17 1.85
C LEU A 154 16.19 -15.32 2.71
N LYS A 155 16.20 -15.19 4.03
CA LYS A 155 16.74 -16.19 4.95
C LYS A 155 15.71 -17.25 5.34
N HIS A 156 14.50 -16.82 5.67
CA HIS A 156 13.43 -17.62 6.27
C HIS A 156 12.17 -17.65 5.43
N VAL A 157 11.80 -16.52 4.82
CA VAL A 157 10.55 -16.36 4.09
C VAL A 157 10.70 -16.84 2.65
N GLU A 158 9.78 -17.68 2.20
CA GLU A 158 9.64 -18.09 0.79
C GLU A 158 8.50 -17.33 0.13
N GLN A 159 7.37 -17.20 0.83
CA GLN A 159 6.17 -16.57 0.33
C GLN A 159 5.36 -15.96 1.48
N ILE A 160 4.68 -14.85 1.21
CA ILE A 160 3.63 -14.32 2.08
C ILE A 160 2.34 -14.13 1.28
N GLU A 161 1.21 -14.26 1.95
CA GLU A 161 -0.12 -14.17 1.35
C GLU A 161 -1.07 -13.44 2.30
N LEU A 162 -1.68 -12.33 1.86
CA LEU A 162 -2.78 -11.73 2.61
C LEU A 162 -4.01 -12.65 2.47
N GLN A 163 -4.55 -13.16 3.58
CA GLN A 163 -5.76 -14.00 3.61
C GLN A 163 -7.06 -13.20 3.79
N GLY A 164 -6.94 -11.89 4.04
CA GLY A 164 -8.05 -10.99 4.37
C GLY A 164 -7.77 -10.24 5.66
N PHE A 165 -8.84 -9.88 6.38
CA PHE A 165 -8.75 -9.20 7.66
C PHE A 165 -9.46 -10.02 8.75
N CYS A 166 -8.94 -9.97 9.97
CA CYS A 166 -9.54 -10.62 11.12
C CYS A 166 -10.93 -10.02 11.40
N GLU A 167 -11.99 -10.78 11.13
CA GLU A 167 -13.36 -10.34 11.37
C GLU A 167 -13.58 -9.95 12.85
N GLY A 168 -14.19 -8.77 13.07
CA GLY A 168 -14.52 -8.27 14.40
C GLY A 168 -13.34 -7.78 15.25
N ILE A 169 -12.09 -7.91 14.77
CA ILE A 169 -10.90 -7.41 15.48
C ILE A 169 -10.49 -6.07 14.87
N LEU A 170 -10.64 -5.01 15.67
CA LEU A 170 -10.15 -3.67 15.36
C LEU A 170 -9.08 -3.27 16.37
N VAL A 171 -7.97 -2.73 15.90
CA VAL A 171 -6.95 -2.07 16.74
C VAL A 171 -6.88 -0.62 16.30
N ASN A 172 -7.09 0.31 17.23
CA ASN A 172 -7.23 1.74 16.94
C ASN A 172 -8.22 2.00 15.80
N GLU A 173 -9.39 1.34 15.84
CA GLU A 173 -10.44 1.47 14.83
C GLU A 173 -10.11 0.92 13.43
N LEU A 174 -8.92 0.33 13.25
CA LEU A 174 -8.43 -0.20 11.98
C LEU A 174 -8.50 -1.73 11.96
N PRO A 175 -8.85 -2.33 10.80
CA PRO A 175 -8.91 -3.78 10.68
C PRO A 175 -7.50 -4.39 10.71
N VAL A 176 -7.39 -5.57 11.32
CA VAL A 176 -6.11 -6.29 11.44
C VAL A 176 -5.97 -7.25 10.26
N PRO A 177 -5.00 -7.06 9.34
CA PRO A 177 -4.79 -8.01 8.25
C PRO A 177 -4.33 -9.36 8.79
N GLN A 178 -4.79 -10.41 8.13
CA GLN A 178 -4.38 -11.78 8.40
C GLN A 178 -3.44 -12.23 7.28
N TRP A 179 -2.20 -12.53 7.63
CA TRP A 179 -1.18 -13.01 6.71
C TRP A 179 -0.95 -14.50 6.88
N ARG A 180 -0.68 -15.20 5.79
CA ARG A 180 -0.05 -16.51 5.78
C ARG A 180 1.38 -16.35 5.32
N ILE A 181 2.31 -16.89 6.10
CA ILE A 181 3.75 -16.90 5.78
C ILE A 181 4.14 -18.35 5.52
N THR A 182 4.73 -18.60 4.36
CA THR A 182 5.39 -19.86 4.02
C THR A 182 6.88 -19.68 4.17
N LEU A 183 7.49 -20.48 5.04
CA LEU A 183 8.93 -20.49 5.26
C LEU A 183 9.64 -21.40 4.26
N LYS A 184 10.95 -21.20 4.11
CA LYS A 184 11.82 -22.01 3.24
C LYS A 184 11.91 -23.48 3.62
N ASP A 185 11.61 -23.83 4.87
CA ASP A 185 11.53 -25.23 5.33
C ASP A 185 10.18 -25.89 5.01
N GLY A 186 9.27 -25.18 4.32
CA GLY A 186 7.94 -25.65 3.93
C GLY A 186 6.88 -25.48 5.02
N LYS A 187 7.24 -25.01 6.23
CA LYS A 187 6.24 -24.71 7.26
C LYS A 187 5.44 -23.47 6.89
N THR A 188 4.18 -23.45 7.31
CA THR A 188 3.31 -22.29 7.18
C THR A 188 2.87 -21.80 8.55
N MET A 189 2.70 -20.49 8.68
CA MET A 189 2.14 -19.87 9.87
C MET A 189 1.17 -18.76 9.48
N ASN A 190 0.11 -18.60 10.27
CA ASN A 190 -0.81 -17.48 10.13
C ASN A 190 -0.43 -16.40 11.15
N TRP A 191 -0.39 -15.16 10.70
CA TRP A 191 -0.01 -14.03 11.51
C TRP A 191 -0.92 -12.83 11.29
N GLY A 192 -1.57 -12.36 12.35
CA GLY A 192 -2.25 -11.07 12.37
C GLY A 192 -1.41 -10.05 13.12
N PHE A 193 -1.23 -8.87 12.54
CA PHE A 193 -0.57 -7.75 13.20
C PHE A 193 -1.24 -6.42 12.83
N HIS A 194 -1.13 -5.45 13.73
CA HIS A 194 -1.66 -4.12 13.51
C HIS A 194 -0.76 -3.35 12.53
N MET A 195 -1.36 -2.77 11.49
CA MET A 195 -0.64 -2.01 10.45
C MET A 195 -0.36 -0.55 10.83
N GLY A 196 -0.20 -0.22 12.12
CA GLY A 196 0.26 1.10 12.62
C GLY A 196 -0.14 2.29 11.76
#